data_AF-A0A4U3M7X5-F1
#
_entry.id   AF-A0A4U3M7X5-F1
#
_cell.length_a   1.000
_cell.length_b   1.000
_cell.length_c   1.000
_cell.angle_alpha   90.00
_cell.angle_beta   90.00
_cell.angle_gamma   90.00
#
_symmetry.space_group_name_H-M   'P 1'
#
loop_
_entity.id
_entity.type
_entity.pdbx_description
1 polymer ?
#
loop_
_entity_poly.entity_id
_entity_poly.type
_entity_poly.pdbx_seq_one_letter_code
_entity_poly.pdbx_strand_id
1 'polypeptide(L)'
;MFDSVFGLPLHPLVVHAAVVFTPLLAAVAVAYAVLPRFRARLDWALVLLAVAAPISVFVARMSGEALKESRYGGQAPAPVAEHESFALPLLLTSIALAVVALALVWAVSKGRGRTLTTVLSVLAVAGALAVTFYVVRAGHTGATAVWGLG
;
A
#
# COMPACT_ATOMS: atom_id res chain seq x y z
N MET A 1 -5.48 -7.84 -20.45
CA MET A 1 -3.99 -7.76 -20.42
C MET A 1 -3.42 -7.92 -19.01
N PHE A 2 -4.25 -7.97 -17.95
CA PHE A 2 -3.82 -8.18 -16.55
C PHE A 2 -4.16 -9.60 -16.07
N ASP A 3 -4.39 -10.53 -16.99
CA ASP A 3 -5.25 -11.68 -16.69
C ASP A 3 -4.40 -12.91 -16.33
N SER A 4 -3.22 -13.05 -16.94
CA SER A 4 -2.25 -14.11 -16.57
C SER A 4 -0.82 -13.78 -16.98
N VAL A 5 0.14 -14.40 -16.27
CA VAL A 5 1.57 -14.43 -16.61
C VAL A 5 2.06 -15.87 -16.40
N PHE A 6 2.78 -16.42 -17.38
CA PHE A 6 3.21 -17.85 -17.38
C PHE A 6 2.05 -18.85 -17.17
N GLY A 7 0.84 -18.51 -17.64
CA GLY A 7 -0.36 -19.36 -17.48
C GLY A 7 -0.98 -19.33 -16.07
N LEU A 8 -0.46 -18.51 -15.15
CA LEU A 8 -1.01 -18.33 -13.81
C LEU A 8 -1.74 -16.98 -13.69
N PRO A 9 -2.79 -16.89 -12.86
CA PRO A 9 -3.44 -15.62 -12.56
C PRO A 9 -2.41 -14.59 -12.06
N LEU A 10 -2.47 -13.38 -12.60
CA LEU A 10 -1.51 -12.32 -12.25
C LEU A 10 -1.66 -11.87 -10.79
N HIS A 11 -2.90 -11.88 -10.28
CA HIS A 11 -3.23 -11.32 -8.97
C HIS A 11 -2.42 -11.94 -7.82
N PRO A 12 -2.40 -13.27 -7.62
CA PRO A 12 -1.55 -13.89 -6.59
C PRO A 12 -0.08 -13.48 -6.68
N LEU A 13 0.50 -13.31 -7.87
CA LEU A 13 1.90 -12.91 -8.04
C LEU A 13 2.11 -11.46 -7.60
N VAL A 14 1.27 -10.54 -8.07
CA VAL A 14 1.42 -9.11 -7.79
C VAL A 14 1.05 -8.76 -6.34
N VAL A 15 0.13 -9.51 -5.73
CA VAL A 15 -0.23 -9.31 -4.31
C VAL A 15 1.00 -9.43 -3.40
N HIS A 16 1.97 -10.31 -3.69
CA HIS A 16 3.21 -10.40 -2.92
C HIS A 16 3.96 -9.06 -2.87
N ALA A 17 4.05 -8.35 -4.00
CA ALA A 17 4.66 -7.03 -4.05
C ALA A 17 3.85 -6.02 -3.20
N ALA A 18 2.51 -6.04 -3.31
CA ALA A 18 1.65 -5.14 -2.55
C ALA A 18 1.72 -5.38 -1.04
N VAL A 19 1.73 -6.63 -0.57
CA VAL A 19 1.80 -6.97 0.87
C VAL A 19 3.19 -6.81 1.46
N VAL A 20 4.25 -6.76 0.64
CA VAL A 20 5.61 -6.45 1.11
C VAL A 20 5.89 -4.96 1.10
N PHE A 21 5.64 -4.28 -0.03
CA PHE A 21 6.01 -2.86 -0.16
C PHE A 21 5.12 -1.93 0.65
N THR A 22 3.84 -2.24 0.84
CA THR A 22 2.93 -1.37 1.57
C THR A 22 3.27 -1.28 3.07
N PRO A 23 3.50 -2.38 3.79
CA PRO A 23 4.01 -2.31 5.17
C PRO A 23 5.42 -1.70 5.27
N LEU A 24 6.30 -1.96 4.29
CA LEU A 24 7.62 -1.33 4.27
C LEU A 24 7.53 0.20 4.10
N LEU A 25 6.64 0.68 3.21
CA LEU A 25 6.38 2.12 3.06
C LEU A 25 5.92 2.72 4.40
N ALA A 26 4.96 2.08 5.07
CA ALA A 26 4.49 2.54 6.38
C ALA A 26 5.61 2.59 7.42
N ALA A 27 6.40 1.50 7.55
CA ALA A 27 7.49 1.41 8.52
C ALA A 27 8.59 2.45 8.26
N VAL A 28 9.02 2.58 7.00
CA VAL A 28 10.07 3.55 6.61
C VAL A 28 9.57 4.97 6.74
N ALA A 29 8.30 5.27 6.41
CA ALA A 29 7.72 6.59 6.60
C ALA A 29 7.69 7.01 8.08
N VAL A 30 7.30 6.08 8.98
CA VAL A 30 7.34 6.31 10.43
C VAL A 30 8.78 6.53 10.89
N ALA A 31 9.71 5.64 10.52
CA ALA A 31 11.12 5.77 10.87
C ALA A 31 11.70 7.11 10.39
N TYR A 32 11.37 7.54 9.18
CA TYR A 32 11.79 8.83 8.62
C TYR A 32 11.23 10.02 9.40
N ALA A 33 9.95 9.95 9.78
CA ALA A 33 9.27 10.99 10.53
C ALA A 33 9.87 11.18 11.93
N VAL A 34 10.19 10.08 12.63
CA VAL A 34 10.56 10.07 14.06
C VAL A 34 12.06 9.94 14.34
N LEU A 35 12.88 9.53 13.35
CA LEU A 35 14.33 9.35 13.52
C LEU A 35 15.14 10.32 12.64
N PRO A 36 15.25 11.62 13.01
CA PRO A 36 15.97 12.62 12.22
C PRO A 36 17.41 12.22 11.85
N ARG A 37 18.11 11.51 12.74
CA ARG A 37 19.50 11.05 12.56
C ARG A 37 19.67 10.09 11.38
N PHE A 38 18.62 9.36 10.98
CA PHE A 38 18.70 8.33 9.93
C PHE A 38 18.13 8.78 8.58
N ARG A 39 17.56 9.98 8.48
CA ARG A 39 16.87 10.46 7.26
C ARG A 39 17.69 10.31 5.99
N ALA A 40 18.95 10.76 6.01
CA ALA A 40 19.86 10.65 4.86
C ALA A 40 20.06 9.21 4.36
N ARG A 41 19.93 8.20 5.22
CA ARG A 41 20.04 6.78 4.85
C ARG A 41 18.71 6.19 4.36
N LEU A 42 17.59 6.79 4.78
CA LEU A 42 16.23 6.33 4.50
C LEU A 42 15.60 7.04 3.30
N ASP A 43 16.09 8.23 2.90
CA ASP A 43 15.54 9.07 1.83
C ASP A 43 15.23 8.27 0.55
N TRP A 44 16.25 7.60 0.01
CA TRP A 44 16.11 6.85 -1.24
C TRP A 44 15.11 5.70 -1.12
N ALA A 45 15.13 4.98 0.01
CA ALA A 45 14.24 3.86 0.26
C ALA A 45 12.79 4.34 0.38
N LEU A 46 12.56 5.45 1.09
CA LEU A 46 11.24 6.04 1.23
C LEU A 46 10.70 6.54 -0.11
N VAL A 47 11.52 7.20 -0.92
CA VAL A 47 11.13 7.66 -2.27
C VAL A 47 10.77 6.48 -3.17
N LEU A 48 11.60 5.42 -3.18
CA LEU A 48 11.35 4.24 -3.98
C LEU A 48 10.04 3.54 -3.55
N LEU A 49 9.83 3.36 -2.24
CA LEU A 49 8.64 2.72 -1.69
C LEU A 49 7.37 3.56 -1.91
N ALA A 50 7.48 4.89 -1.86
CA ALA A 50 6.38 5.80 -2.14
C ALA A 50 5.86 5.66 -3.58
N VAL A 51 6.68 5.16 -4.51
CA VAL A 51 6.25 4.85 -5.88
C VAL A 51 5.85 3.38 -6.01
N ALA A 52 6.67 2.46 -5.51
CA ALA A 52 6.48 1.03 -5.70
C ALA A 52 5.22 0.49 -5.01
N ALA A 53 4.90 0.94 -3.79
CA ALA A 53 3.75 0.43 -3.05
C ALA A 53 2.41 0.80 -3.70
N PRO A 54 2.10 2.07 -4.03
CA PRO A 54 0.84 2.42 -4.68
C PRO A 54 0.67 1.77 -6.05
N ILE A 55 1.75 1.67 -6.84
CA ILE A 55 1.72 0.98 -8.14
C ILE A 55 1.38 -0.51 -7.93
N SER A 56 2.03 -1.17 -6.96
CA SER A 56 1.75 -2.58 -6.68
C SER A 56 0.32 -2.81 -6.22
N VAL A 57 -0.22 -1.93 -5.36
CA VAL A 57 -1.63 -2.00 -4.93
C VAL A 57 -2.57 -1.76 -6.11
N PHE A 58 -2.28 -0.80 -6.99
CA PHE A 58 -3.07 -0.54 -8.19
C PHE A 58 -3.12 -1.76 -9.11
N VAL A 59 -1.97 -2.35 -9.42
CA VAL A 59 -1.89 -3.54 -10.29
C VAL A 59 -2.56 -4.75 -9.61
N ALA A 60 -2.40 -4.92 -8.29
CA ALA A 60 -3.09 -5.96 -7.54
C ALA A 60 -4.62 -5.81 -7.62
N ARG A 61 -5.15 -4.58 -7.50
CA ARG A 61 -6.58 -4.30 -7.66
C ARG A 61 -7.05 -4.64 -9.07
N MET A 62 -6.39 -4.13 -10.10
CA MET A 62 -6.79 -4.36 -11.50
C MET A 62 -6.76 -5.85 -11.88
N SER A 63 -5.71 -6.56 -11.47
CA SER A 63 -5.61 -8.00 -11.70
C SER A 63 -6.61 -8.80 -10.86
N GLY A 64 -6.99 -8.32 -9.67
CA GLY A 64 -8.03 -8.93 -8.84
C GLY A 64 -9.43 -8.79 -9.44
N GLU A 65 -9.75 -7.62 -10.01
CA GLU A 65 -10.99 -7.40 -10.76
C GLU A 65 -11.07 -8.30 -12.01
N ALA A 66 -9.97 -8.41 -12.76
CA ALA A 66 -9.89 -9.33 -13.91
C ALA A 66 -10.04 -10.80 -13.50
N LEU A 67 -9.44 -11.19 -12.37
CA LEU A 67 -9.59 -12.54 -11.82
C LEU A 67 -11.05 -12.80 -11.41
N LYS A 68 -11.71 -11.84 -10.75
CA LYS A 68 -13.13 -11.93 -10.40
C LYS A 68 -14.01 -12.15 -11.64
N GLU A 69 -13.76 -11.36 -12.68
CA GLU A 69 -14.49 -11.49 -13.94
C GLU A 69 -14.32 -12.90 -14.53
N SER A 70 -13.07 -13.35 -14.68
CA SER A 70 -12.77 -14.66 -15.28
C SER A 70 -13.30 -15.85 -14.48
N ARG A 71 -13.33 -15.76 -13.14
CA ARG A 71 -13.66 -16.90 -12.27
C ARG A 71 -15.12 -16.95 -11.85
N TYR A 72 -15.77 -15.79 -11.76
CA TYR A 72 -17.11 -15.64 -11.19
C TYR A 72 -18.07 -14.84 -12.09
N GLY A 73 -17.70 -14.47 -13.32
CA GLY A 73 -18.55 -13.66 -14.19
C GLY A 73 -18.93 -12.32 -13.58
N GLY A 74 -18.01 -11.73 -12.79
CA GLY A 74 -18.21 -10.46 -12.11
C GLY A 74 -18.90 -10.54 -10.75
N GLN A 75 -19.51 -11.69 -10.38
CA GLN A 75 -20.25 -11.88 -9.14
C GLN A 75 -19.49 -12.72 -8.12
N ALA A 76 -18.57 -12.09 -7.40
CA ALA A 76 -17.77 -12.76 -6.37
C ALA A 76 -18.63 -13.23 -5.17
N PRO A 77 -18.33 -14.41 -4.59
CA PRO A 77 -18.87 -14.83 -3.29
C PRO A 77 -18.57 -13.81 -2.19
N ALA A 78 -19.40 -13.77 -1.14
CA ALA A 78 -19.29 -12.76 -0.07
C ALA A 78 -17.88 -12.60 0.54
N PRO A 79 -17.12 -13.68 0.85
CA PRO A 79 -15.75 -13.52 1.39
C PRO A 79 -14.79 -12.84 0.40
N VAL A 80 -14.92 -13.12 -0.90
CA VAL A 80 -14.09 -12.51 -1.95
C VAL A 80 -14.47 -11.04 -2.14
N ALA A 81 -15.77 -10.73 -2.12
CA ALA A 81 -16.26 -9.35 -2.19
C ALA A 81 -15.81 -8.52 -0.98
N GLU A 82 -15.75 -9.11 0.23
CA GLU A 82 -15.22 -8.43 1.41
C GLU A 82 -13.72 -8.12 1.25
N HIS A 83 -12.91 -9.07 0.76
CA HIS A 83 -11.51 -8.81 0.43
C HIS A 83 -11.35 -7.68 -0.61
N GLU A 84 -12.12 -7.73 -1.69
CA GLU A 84 -12.11 -6.71 -2.75
C GLU A 84 -12.44 -5.32 -2.22
N SER A 85 -13.36 -5.22 -1.25
CA SER A 85 -13.81 -3.94 -0.68
C SER A 85 -12.69 -3.09 -0.07
N PHE A 86 -11.58 -3.73 0.35
CA PHE A 86 -10.42 -3.04 0.90
C PHE A 86 -9.41 -2.58 -0.15
N ALA A 87 -9.53 -3.02 -1.40
CA ALA A 87 -8.57 -2.68 -2.45
C ALA A 87 -8.51 -1.18 -2.75
N LEU A 88 -9.68 -0.52 -2.87
CA LEU A 88 -9.74 0.92 -3.17
C LEU A 88 -9.29 1.79 -1.97
N PRO A 89 -9.77 1.58 -0.73
CA PRO A 89 -9.27 2.30 0.43
C PRO A 89 -7.75 2.12 0.63
N LEU A 90 -7.23 0.91 0.43
CA LEU A 90 -5.78 0.65 0.50
C LEU A 90 -5.02 1.45 -0.57
N LEU A 91 -5.52 1.47 -1.81
CA LEU A 91 -4.91 2.25 -2.88
C LEU A 91 -4.88 3.74 -2.54
N LEU A 92 -6.02 4.32 -2.15
CA LEU A 92 -6.11 5.75 -1.86
C LEU A 92 -5.23 6.15 -0.68
N THR A 93 -5.22 5.35 0.40
CA THR A 93 -4.38 5.63 1.56
C THR A 93 -2.89 5.46 1.27
N SER A 94 -2.51 4.48 0.43
CA SER A 94 -1.11 4.32 0.00
C SER A 94 -0.63 5.49 -0.85
N ILE A 95 -1.47 6.02 -1.76
CA ILE A 95 -1.17 7.21 -2.55
C ILE A 95 -1.05 8.44 -1.63
N ALA A 96 -1.98 8.61 -0.70
CA ALA A 96 -1.94 9.73 0.24
C ALA A 96 -0.64 9.70 1.08
N LEU A 97 -0.28 8.54 1.62
CA LEU A 97 0.98 8.36 2.36
C LEU A 97 2.20 8.64 1.48
N ALA A 98 2.20 8.16 0.23
CA ALA A 98 3.27 8.42 -0.72
C ALA A 98 3.47 9.92 -0.97
N VAL A 99 2.39 10.67 -1.22
CA VAL A 99 2.45 12.13 -1.42
C VAL A 99 3.01 12.83 -0.18
N VAL A 100 2.51 12.48 1.01
CA VAL A 100 2.99 13.06 2.27
C VAL A 100 4.45 12.72 2.53
N ALA A 101 4.87 11.48 2.26
CA ALA A 101 6.25 11.04 2.42
C ALA A 101 7.20 11.79 1.49
N LEU A 102 6.85 11.94 0.22
CA LEU A 102 7.63 12.71 -0.75
C LEU A 102 7.70 14.19 -0.38
N ALA A 103 6.59 14.77 0.08
CA ALA A 103 6.56 16.14 0.59
C ALA A 103 7.46 16.31 1.82
N LEU A 104 7.50 15.32 2.72
CA LEU A 104 8.35 15.33 3.90
C LEU A 104 9.84 15.25 3.52
N VAL A 105 10.22 14.34 2.62
CA VAL A 105 11.60 14.25 2.08
C VAL A 105 12.01 15.56 1.41
N TRP A 106 11.12 16.16 0.61
CA TRP A 106 11.36 17.46 -0.01
C TRP A 106 11.52 18.58 1.03
N ALA A 107 10.66 18.62 2.05
CA ALA A 107 10.70 19.66 3.08
C ALA A 107 12.01 19.59 3.88
N VAL A 108 12.45 18.38 4.24
CA VAL A 108 13.71 18.14 4.95
C VAL A 108 14.91 18.51 4.07
N SER A 109 14.96 18.03 2.82
CA SER A 109 16.08 18.27 1.91
C SER A 109 16.25 19.74 1.51
N LYS A 110 15.15 20.51 1.46
CA LYS A 110 15.18 21.96 1.20
C LYS A 110 15.30 22.81 2.46
N GLY A 111 15.48 22.21 3.64
CA GLY A 111 15.59 22.95 4.90
C GLY A 111 14.36 23.81 5.20
N ARG A 112 13.17 23.32 4.86
CA ARG A 112 11.91 24.03 5.15
C ARG A 112 11.69 24.13 6.66
N GLY A 113 10.89 25.11 7.09
CA GLY A 113 10.68 25.42 8.50
C GLY A 113 10.21 24.23 9.35
N ARG A 114 10.54 24.30 10.65
CA ARG A 114 10.23 23.26 11.64
C ARG A 114 8.73 22.92 11.69
N THR A 115 7.85 23.92 11.63
CA THR A 115 6.39 23.70 11.67
C THR A 115 5.90 22.81 10.53
N LEU A 116 6.29 23.11 9.28
CA LEU A 116 5.89 22.31 8.12
C LEU A 116 6.40 20.87 8.24
N THR A 117 7.67 20.70 8.64
CA THR A 117 8.27 19.38 8.83
C THR A 117 7.53 18.57 9.90
N THR A 118 7.18 19.20 11.03
CA THR A 118 6.41 18.55 12.10
C THR A 118 5.02 18.12 11.61
N VAL A 119 4.30 19.00 10.90
CA VAL A 119 2.97 18.69 10.36
C VAL A 119 3.05 17.50 9.39
N LEU A 120 4.00 17.52 8.47
CA LEU A 120 4.20 16.41 7.51
C LEU A 120 4.61 15.11 8.22
N SER A 121 5.44 15.17 9.26
CA SER A 121 5.76 14.00 10.09
C SER A 121 4.51 13.41 10.77
N VAL A 122 3.64 14.24 11.34
CA VAL A 122 2.39 13.79 11.98
C VAL A 122 1.46 13.14 10.94
N LEU A 123 1.30 13.79 9.78
CA LEU A 123 0.50 13.24 8.68
C LEU A 123 1.07 11.92 8.14
N ALA A 124 2.39 11.79 8.04
CA ALA A 124 3.04 10.55 7.61
C ALA A 124 2.76 9.41 8.59
N VAL A 125 2.84 9.66 9.90
CA VAL A 125 2.53 8.66 10.93
C VAL A 125 1.04 8.27 10.89
N ALA A 126 0.13 9.24 10.80
CA ALA A 126 -1.30 8.95 10.69
C ALA A 126 -1.63 8.16 9.41
N GLY A 127 -1.04 8.53 8.27
CA GLY A 127 -1.18 7.80 7.01
C GLY A 127 -0.62 6.38 7.09
N ALA A 128 0.53 6.18 7.75
CA ALA A 128 1.12 4.86 7.96
C ALA A 128 0.20 3.95 8.77
N LEU A 129 -0.47 4.46 9.81
CA LEU A 129 -1.47 3.71 10.57
C LEU A 129 -2.67 3.31 9.70
N ALA A 130 -3.21 4.23 8.90
CA ALA A 130 -4.33 3.95 8.01
C ALA A 130 -3.98 2.89 6.95
N VAL A 131 -2.82 3.03 6.31
CA VAL A 131 -2.32 2.06 5.33
C VAL A 131 -2.10 0.68 5.97
N THR A 132 -1.50 0.64 7.16
CA THR A 132 -1.29 -0.61 7.92
C THR A 132 -2.62 -1.29 8.24
N PHE A 133 -3.63 -0.52 8.68
CA PHE A 133 -4.97 -1.05 8.93
C PHE A 133 -5.55 -1.71 7.67
N TYR A 134 -5.57 -1.01 6.53
CA TYR A 134 -6.18 -1.53 5.31
C TYR A 134 -5.43 -2.72 4.71
N VAL A 135 -4.09 -2.75 4.76
CA VAL A 135 -3.33 -3.92 4.26
C VAL A 135 -3.54 -5.15 5.14
N VAL A 136 -3.65 -4.97 6.47
CA VAL A 136 -3.98 -6.06 7.40
C VAL A 136 -5.41 -6.55 7.16
N ARG A 137 -6.39 -5.66 6.98
CA ARG A 137 -7.78 -6.04 6.69
C ARG A 137 -7.89 -6.79 5.38
N ALA A 138 -7.29 -6.28 4.30
CA ALA A 138 -7.25 -6.97 3.02
C ALA A 138 -6.59 -8.35 3.13
N GLY A 139 -5.45 -8.46 3.83
CA GLY A 139 -4.76 -9.73 4.03
C GLY A 139 -5.58 -10.74 4.84
N HIS A 140 -6.20 -10.30 5.94
CA HIS A 140 -7.02 -11.15 6.79
C HIS A 140 -8.25 -11.69 6.07
N THR A 141 -9.03 -10.82 5.41
CA THR A 141 -10.24 -11.26 4.69
C THR A 141 -9.89 -12.07 3.45
N GLY A 142 -8.75 -11.80 2.81
CA GLY A 142 -8.21 -12.65 1.73
C GLY A 142 -7.87 -14.06 2.22
N ALA A 143 -7.24 -14.18 3.39
CA ALA A 143 -6.97 -15.48 4.00
C ALA A 143 -8.27 -16.20 4.38
N THR A 144 -9.24 -15.51 4.99
CA THR A 144 -10.57 -16.08 5.28
C THR A 144 -11.27 -16.60 4.03
N ALA A 145 -11.21 -15.85 2.92
CA ALA A 145 -11.82 -16.26 1.65
C ALA A 145 -11.20 -17.54 1.06
N VAL A 146 -9.90 -17.75 1.25
CA VAL A 146 -9.19 -18.95 0.75
C VAL A 146 -9.35 -20.15 1.67
N TRP A 147 -9.29 -19.93 3.00
CA TRP A 147 -9.21 -21.01 3.99
C TRP A 147 -10.54 -21.33 4.69
N GLY A 148 -11.61 -20.58 4.42
CA GLY A 148 -12.92 -20.81 5.02
C GLY A 148 -12.96 -20.51 6.54
N LEU A 149 -12.09 -19.63 7.01
CA LEU A 149 -12.01 -19.23 8.42
C LEU A 149 -13.01 -18.09 8.68
N GLY A 150 -14.29 -18.40 8.86
CA GLY A 150 -15.37 -17.44 9.10
C GLY A 150 -16.66 -18.07 9.56
#